data_AF-A0A9W9LW86-F1
#
_entry.id   AF-A0A9W9LW86-F1
#
_cell.length_a   1.000
_cell.length_b   1.000
_cell.length_c   1.000
_cell.angle_alpha   90.00
_cell.angle_beta   90.00
_cell.angle_gamma   90.00
#
_symmetry.space_group_name_H-M   'P 1'
#
loop_
_entity.id
_entity.type
_entity.pdbx_description
1 polymer ?
#
loop_
_entity_poly.entity_id
_entity_poly.type
_entity_poly.pdbx_seq_one_letter_code
_entity_poly.pdbx_strand_id
1 'polypeptide(L)'
;MVRSLGASYICDHKDADVVEQIANIMSPGDFVIDCIASEDTQIQCGEILKRIGGGKLPVTLWPHKDLPPDVNAVFGIGGDPGLVNLDVGDAVWRKYIPEALAVGKFQAKPDHMIIQGWLANVKEGMDCLRECVSAKVVIQFFQE
;
A
#
# COMPACT_ATOMS: atom_id res chain seq x y z
N MET A 1 -10.53 -10.85 1.65
CA MET A 1 -9.53 -10.28 2.59
C MET A 1 -9.80 -8.81 2.88
N VAL A 2 -9.77 -7.91 1.91
CA VAL A 2 -9.80 -6.45 2.18
C VAL A 2 -11.09 -5.92 2.85
N ARG A 3 -12.27 -6.56 2.67
CA ARG A 3 -13.48 -6.19 3.44
C ARG A 3 -13.31 -6.31 4.94
N SER A 4 -12.67 -7.39 5.42
CA SER A 4 -12.44 -7.58 6.86
C SER A 4 -11.40 -6.62 7.44
N LEU A 5 -10.70 -5.88 6.58
CA LEU A 5 -9.72 -4.85 6.94
C LEU A 5 -10.27 -3.43 6.82
N GLY A 6 -11.57 -3.27 6.53
CA GLY A 6 -12.25 -1.98 6.51
C GLY A 6 -12.62 -1.44 5.13
N ALA A 7 -12.40 -2.19 4.04
CA ALA A 7 -12.86 -1.75 2.72
C ALA A 7 -14.40 -1.82 2.62
N SER A 8 -15.04 -0.66 2.48
CA SER A 8 -16.49 -0.56 2.25
C SER A 8 -16.89 -1.03 0.84
N TYR A 9 -16.07 -0.71 -0.16
CA TYR A 9 -16.27 -1.05 -1.56
C TYR A 9 -15.06 -1.81 -2.10
N ILE A 10 -15.30 -2.70 -3.06
CA ILE A 10 -14.27 -3.47 -3.77
C ILE A 10 -14.69 -3.53 -5.22
N CYS A 11 -13.79 -3.12 -6.10
CA CYS A 11 -13.91 -3.27 -7.55
C CYS A 11 -12.79 -4.18 -8.05
N ASP A 12 -13.05 -4.99 -9.08
CA ASP A 12 -11.97 -5.74 -9.73
C ASP A 12 -11.23 -4.80 -10.69
N HIS A 13 -9.92 -4.63 -10.47
CA HIS A 13 -9.06 -3.85 -11.35
C HIS A 13 -9.05 -4.33 -12.82
N LYS A 14 -9.52 -5.55 -13.10
CA LYS A 14 -9.65 -6.10 -14.46
C LYS A 14 -10.92 -5.65 -15.18
N ASP A 15 -11.88 -5.07 -14.46
CA ASP A 15 -13.11 -4.59 -15.07
C ASP A 15 -12.80 -3.40 -15.99
N ALA A 16 -13.32 -3.44 -17.22
CA ALA A 16 -13.06 -2.41 -18.23
C ALA A 16 -13.57 -1.03 -17.81
N ASP A 17 -14.56 -0.97 -16.91
CA ASP A 17 -15.18 0.23 -16.37
C ASP A 17 -14.75 0.54 -14.92
N VAL A 18 -13.69 -0.09 -14.39
CA VAL A 18 -13.27 0.06 -12.98
C VAL A 18 -13.06 1.53 -12.56
N VAL A 19 -12.53 2.37 -13.44
CA VAL A 19 -12.35 3.80 -13.19
C VAL A 19 -13.69 4.51 -12.94
N GLU A 20 -14.72 4.15 -13.72
CA GLU A 20 -16.07 4.70 -13.54
C GLU A 20 -16.72 4.16 -12.27
N GLN A 21 -16.61 2.86 -12.01
CA GLN A 21 -17.12 2.25 -10.78
C GLN A 21 -16.55 2.95 -9.53
N ILE A 22 -15.24 3.18 -9.49
CA ILE A 22 -14.58 3.85 -8.35
C ILE A 22 -14.97 5.33 -8.29
N ALA A 23 -14.94 6.07 -9.41
CA ALA A 23 -15.27 7.49 -9.40
C ALA A 23 -16.72 7.76 -8.92
N ASN A 24 -17.66 6.85 -9.21
CA ASN A 24 -19.07 6.99 -8.80
C ASN A 24 -19.30 6.82 -7.29
N ILE A 25 -18.36 6.21 -6.56
CA ILE A 25 -18.45 6.07 -5.09
C ILE A 25 -17.64 7.12 -4.33
N MET A 26 -16.85 7.94 -5.04
CA MET A 26 -16.00 8.97 -4.44
C MET A 26 -16.65 10.35 -4.50
N SER A 27 -16.33 11.19 -3.52
CA SER A 27 -16.76 12.58 -3.43
C SER A 27 -15.62 13.54 -3.78
N PRO A 28 -15.92 14.77 -4.24
CA PRO A 28 -14.91 15.80 -4.40
C PRO A 28 -14.09 16.01 -3.12
N GLY A 29 -12.76 15.96 -3.24
CA GLY A 29 -11.83 16.07 -2.11
C GLY A 29 -11.47 14.76 -1.40
N ASP A 30 -12.01 13.62 -1.82
CA ASP A 30 -11.51 12.31 -1.37
C ASP A 30 -10.07 12.07 -1.84
N PHE A 31 -9.38 11.10 -1.21
CA PHE A 31 -7.98 10.79 -1.50
C PHE A 31 -7.85 9.52 -2.35
N VAL A 32 -6.92 9.54 -3.31
CA VAL A 32 -6.49 8.38 -4.10
C VAL A 32 -5.02 8.10 -3.81
N ILE A 33 -4.66 6.84 -3.62
CA ILE A 33 -3.27 6.37 -3.44
C ILE A 33 -3.06 5.18 -4.37
N ASP A 34 -2.00 5.20 -5.18
CA ASP A 34 -1.60 4.04 -5.97
C ASP A 34 -0.52 3.24 -5.25
N CYS A 35 -0.90 2.04 -4.78
CA CYS A 35 -0.02 1.11 -4.08
C CYS A 35 0.67 0.10 -5.01
N ILE A 36 0.29 0.02 -6.29
CA ILE A 36 0.93 -0.82 -7.31
C ILE A 36 1.97 0.00 -8.09
N ALA A 37 1.61 1.24 -8.42
CA ALA A 37 2.46 2.23 -9.07
C ALA A 37 3.07 1.78 -10.41
N SER A 38 2.38 0.87 -11.11
CA SER A 38 2.63 0.58 -12.52
C SER A 38 2.15 1.74 -13.40
N GLU A 39 2.57 1.77 -14.67
CA GLU A 39 2.10 2.78 -15.63
C GLU A 39 0.56 2.81 -15.73
N ASP A 40 -0.06 1.65 -15.97
CA ASP A 40 -1.52 1.54 -16.11
C ASP A 40 -2.26 1.98 -14.85
N THR A 41 -1.79 1.58 -13.66
CA THR A 41 -2.44 1.94 -12.40
C THR A 41 -2.29 3.42 -12.08
N GLN A 42 -1.14 4.03 -12.39
CA GLN A 42 -0.95 5.47 -12.18
C GLN A 42 -1.87 6.28 -13.09
N ILE A 43 -2.04 5.87 -14.36
CA ILE A 43 -2.97 6.50 -15.31
C ILE A 43 -4.42 6.37 -14.80
N GLN A 44 -4.84 5.16 -14.40
CA GLN A 44 -6.19 4.91 -13.89
C GLN A 44 -6.47 5.71 -12.61
N CYS A 45 -5.56 5.68 -11.63
CA CYS A 45 -5.69 6.46 -10.40
C CYS A 45 -5.68 7.97 -10.66
N GLY A 46 -4.89 8.45 -11.62
CA GLY A 46 -4.89 9.85 -12.04
C GLY A 46 -6.24 10.28 -12.61
N GLU A 47 -6.85 9.48 -13.48
CA GLU A 47 -8.19 9.78 -14.01
C GLU A 47 -9.27 9.75 -12.93
N ILE A 48 -9.19 8.84 -11.95
CA ILE A 48 -10.08 8.84 -10.78
C ILE A 48 -9.91 10.14 -9.98
N LEU A 49 -8.66 10.53 -9.67
CA LEU A 49 -8.38 11.71 -8.85
C LEU A 49 -8.83 13.01 -9.54
N LYS A 50 -8.60 13.14 -10.85
CA LYS A 50 -9.11 14.24 -11.68
C LYS A 50 -10.62 14.41 -11.56
N ARG A 51 -11.39 13.31 -11.60
CA ARG A 51 -12.87 13.35 -11.51
C ARG A 51 -13.38 13.91 -10.17
N ILE A 52 -12.56 13.84 -9.12
CA ILE A 52 -12.89 14.36 -7.78
C ILE A 52 -12.18 15.69 -7.46
N GLY A 53 -11.61 16.35 -8.47
CA GLY A 53 -11.05 17.71 -8.36
C GLY A 53 -9.53 17.80 -8.47
N GLY A 54 -8.84 16.70 -8.76
CA GLY A 54 -7.38 16.67 -8.94
C GLY A 54 -6.61 16.74 -7.61
N GLY A 55 -5.32 17.05 -7.71
CA GLY A 55 -4.43 17.23 -6.56
C GLY A 55 -3.22 16.30 -6.54
N LYS A 56 -2.78 15.91 -5.35
CA LYS A 56 -1.61 15.02 -5.19
C LYS A 56 -2.04 13.56 -5.26
N LEU A 57 -1.35 12.78 -6.08
CA LEU A 57 -1.49 11.32 -6.15
C LEU A 57 -0.25 10.68 -5.50
N PRO A 58 -0.31 10.20 -4.25
CA PRO A 58 0.78 9.44 -3.66
C PRO A 58 0.96 8.11 -4.39
N VAL A 59 2.20 7.79 -4.75
CA VAL A 59 2.58 6.55 -5.47
C VAL A 59 3.75 5.85 -4.76
N THR A 60 3.80 4.52 -4.86
CA THR A 60 4.83 3.67 -4.22
C THR A 60 6.03 3.34 -5.12
N LEU A 61 6.04 3.81 -6.38
CA LEU A 61 7.16 3.74 -7.31
C LEU A 61 7.36 5.11 -8.00
N TRP A 62 8.31 5.20 -8.92
CA TRP A 62 8.60 6.45 -9.63
C TRP A 62 7.36 7.00 -10.36
N PRO A 63 7.05 8.30 -10.21
CA PRO A 63 5.91 8.93 -10.86
C PRO A 63 5.96 8.83 -12.38
N HIS A 64 4.82 8.48 -12.98
CA HIS A 64 4.59 8.59 -14.41
C HIS A 64 4.46 10.07 -14.82
N LYS A 65 4.90 10.39 -16.04
CA LYS A 65 4.98 11.78 -16.52
C LYS A 65 3.72 12.26 -17.21
N ASP A 66 2.91 11.36 -17.75
CA ASP A 66 1.76 11.69 -18.59
C ASP A 66 0.45 11.50 -17.81
N LEU A 67 0.34 12.24 -16.71
CA LEU A 67 -0.88 12.33 -15.92
C LEU A 67 -1.70 13.56 -16.32
N PRO A 68 -3.01 13.60 -15.96
CA PRO A 68 -3.82 14.79 -16.17
C PRO A 68 -3.16 16.06 -15.59
N PRO A 69 -3.30 17.24 -16.22
CA PRO A 69 -2.59 18.46 -15.79
C PRO A 69 -2.87 18.90 -14.34
N ASP A 70 -4.03 18.52 -13.81
CA ASP A 70 -4.49 18.80 -12.45
C ASP A 70 -4.08 17.71 -11.44
N VAL A 71 -3.36 16.68 -11.87
CA VAL A 71 -2.86 15.59 -11.04
C VAL A 71 -1.34 15.65 -10.95
N ASN A 72 -0.83 15.68 -9.72
CA ASN A 72 0.59 15.67 -9.43
C ASN A 72 0.95 14.40 -8.66
N ALA A 73 1.57 13.42 -9.34
CA ALA A 73 2.05 12.23 -8.67
C ALA A 73 3.28 12.53 -7.80
N VAL A 74 3.24 12.07 -6.55
CA VAL A 74 4.29 12.28 -5.56
C VAL A 74 4.77 10.92 -5.06
N PHE A 75 6.07 10.67 -5.21
CA PHE A 75 6.67 9.45 -4.70
C PHE A 75 6.70 9.47 -3.17
N GLY A 76 6.01 8.51 -2.55
CA GLY A 76 6.00 8.35 -1.10
C GLY A 76 7.09 7.39 -0.64
N ILE A 77 8.01 7.88 0.21
CA ILE A 77 9.05 7.05 0.82
C ILE A 77 8.65 6.78 2.28
N GLY A 78 8.39 5.51 2.61
CA GLY A 78 7.92 5.12 3.95
C GLY A 78 8.89 5.42 5.09
N GLY A 79 10.17 5.65 4.78
CA GLY A 79 11.21 6.05 5.74
C GLY A 79 11.23 7.55 6.07
N ASP A 80 10.66 8.40 5.21
CA ASP A 80 10.74 9.87 5.37
C ASP A 80 10.25 10.39 6.73
N PRO A 81 9.16 9.86 7.34
CA PRO A 81 8.73 10.32 8.65
C PRO A 81 9.77 10.19 9.77
N GLY A 82 10.74 9.27 9.63
CA GLY A 82 11.86 9.10 10.56
C GLY A 82 13.10 9.91 10.20
N LEU A 83 13.12 10.53 9.01
CA LEU A 83 14.24 11.33 8.49
C LEU A 83 13.99 12.83 8.55
N VAL A 84 12.77 13.25 8.87
CA VAL A 84 12.43 14.65 9.11
C VAL A 84 12.66 15.02 10.58
N ASN A 85 13.02 16.27 10.85
CA ASN A 85 13.11 16.80 12.22
C ASN A 85 11.72 17.15 12.78
N LEU A 86 10.83 16.17 12.74
CA LEU A 86 9.48 16.20 13.32
C LEU A 86 9.27 14.93 14.14
N ASP A 87 8.48 15.00 15.21
CA ASP A 87 8.16 13.85 16.06
C ASP A 87 7.22 12.83 15.41
N VAL A 88 7.01 12.91 14.10
CA VAL A 88 6.09 12.04 13.35
C VAL A 88 6.56 10.58 13.38
N GLY A 89 7.85 10.34 13.17
CA GLY A 89 8.41 8.98 13.21
C GLY A 89 8.22 8.31 14.57
N ASP A 90 8.45 9.04 15.67
CA ASP A 90 8.23 8.54 17.03
C ASP A 90 6.74 8.26 17.30
N ALA A 91 5.88 9.22 16.95
CA ALA A 91 4.44 9.09 17.12
C ALA A 91 3.85 7.89 16.35
N VAL A 92 4.28 7.68 15.10
CA VAL A 92 3.78 6.58 14.26
C VAL A 92 4.41 5.26 14.67
N TRP A 93 5.74 5.14 14.64
CA TRP A 93 6.42 3.84 14.70
C TRP A 93 6.72 3.36 16.11
N ARG A 94 6.99 4.26 17.07
CA ARG A 94 7.29 3.87 18.46
C ARG A 94 6.04 3.80 19.33
N LYS A 95 5.04 4.64 19.06
CA LYS A 95 3.80 4.74 19.87
C LYS A 95 2.61 4.07 19.20
N TYR A 96 2.09 4.64 18.11
CA TYR A 96 0.81 4.20 17.53
C TYR A 96 0.82 2.76 17.00
N ILE A 97 1.77 2.40 16.13
CA ILE A 97 1.78 1.08 15.48
C ILE A 97 1.88 -0.08 16.50
N PRO A 98 2.80 -0.07 17.49
CA PRO A 98 2.86 -1.13 18.50
C PRO A 98 1.58 -1.27 19.33
N GLU A 99 1.01 -0.16 19.79
CA GLU A 99 -0.25 -0.16 20.56
C GLU A 99 -1.41 -0.68 19.71
N ALA A 100 -1.53 -0.21 18.46
CA ALA A 100 -2.59 -0.61 17.55
C ALA A 100 -2.51 -2.09 17.16
N LEU A 101 -1.30 -2.64 17.02
CA LEU A 101 -1.07 -4.07 16.82
C LEU A 101 -1.51 -4.87 18.05
N ALA A 102 -1.12 -4.45 19.26
CA ALA A 102 -1.43 -5.16 20.50
C ALA A 102 -2.94 -5.29 20.76
N VAL A 103 -3.73 -4.28 20.38
CA VAL A 103 -5.19 -4.29 20.52
C VAL A 103 -5.95 -4.69 19.25
N GLY A 104 -5.24 -5.10 18.19
CA GLY A 104 -5.83 -5.55 16.92
C GLY A 104 -6.48 -4.45 16.07
N LYS A 105 -6.28 -3.17 16.40
CA LYS A 105 -6.72 -2.03 15.57
C LYS A 105 -5.96 -1.97 14.25
N PHE A 106 -4.67 -2.29 14.28
CA PHE A 106 -3.87 -2.52 13.09
C PHE A 106 -3.62 -4.03 12.97
N GLN A 107 -3.95 -4.62 11.81
CA GLN A 107 -3.78 -6.05 11.56
C GLN A 107 -2.67 -6.28 10.54
N ALA A 108 -1.65 -7.04 10.93
CA ALA A 108 -0.60 -7.46 10.01
C ALA A 108 -1.16 -8.53 9.04
N LYS A 109 -1.49 -8.11 7.82
CA LYS A 109 -1.99 -8.98 6.74
C LYS A 109 -1.17 -8.83 5.45
N PRO A 110 -1.20 -9.80 4.52
CA PRO A 110 -1.85 -11.12 4.65
C PRO A 110 -1.23 -11.95 5.78
N ASP A 111 -1.91 -13.02 6.17
CA ASP A 111 -1.34 -13.96 7.13
C ASP A 111 -0.01 -14.50 6.61
N HIS A 112 0.94 -14.67 7.52
CA HIS A 112 2.32 -14.97 7.16
C HIS A 112 2.52 -16.47 6.98
N MET A 113 3.38 -16.83 6.03
CA MET A 113 3.97 -18.16 5.93
C MET A 113 5.26 -18.18 6.73
N ILE A 114 5.40 -19.18 7.61
CA ILE A 114 6.60 -19.35 8.42
C ILE A 114 7.50 -20.39 7.74
N ILE A 115 8.74 -20.00 7.48
CA ILE A 115 9.83 -20.94 7.16
C ILE A 115 10.69 -21.04 8.40
N GLN A 116 10.74 -22.23 9.00
CA GLN A 116 11.62 -22.51 10.15
C GLN A 116 13.05 -22.68 9.65
N GLY A 117 13.99 -21.96 10.25
CA GLY A 117 15.39 -22.08 9.84
C GLY A 117 16.28 -20.95 10.31
N TRP A 118 17.31 -20.69 9.52
CA TRP A 118 18.33 -19.68 9.83
C TRP A 118 18.46 -18.69 8.68
N LEU A 119 19.49 -17.82 8.74
CA LEU A 119 19.73 -16.80 7.72
C LEU A 119 19.89 -17.41 6.32
N ALA A 120 20.38 -18.64 6.22
CA ALA A 120 20.49 -19.38 4.97
C ALA A 120 19.13 -19.57 4.24
N ASN A 121 18.01 -19.61 4.98
CA ASN A 121 16.67 -19.78 4.43
C ASN A 121 16.06 -18.47 3.89
N VAL A 122 16.73 -17.31 4.04
CA VAL A 122 16.24 -16.06 3.45
C VAL A 122 16.09 -16.18 1.93
N LYS A 123 17.01 -16.89 1.26
CA LYS A 123 16.90 -17.11 -0.19
C LYS A 123 15.62 -17.85 -0.55
N GLU A 124 15.31 -18.94 0.16
CA GLU A 124 14.09 -19.70 -0.01
C GLU A 124 12.84 -18.82 0.18
N GLY A 125 12.82 -17.99 1.22
CA GLY A 125 11.73 -17.03 1.44
C GLY A 125 11.60 -16.00 0.31
N MET A 126 12.71 -15.49 -0.22
CA MET A 126 12.69 -14.61 -1.39
C MET A 126 12.19 -15.33 -2.65
N ASP A 127 12.59 -16.58 -2.86
CA ASP A 127 12.15 -17.37 -4.00
C ASP A 127 10.63 -17.58 -3.95
N CYS A 128 10.06 -17.89 -2.77
CA CYS A 128 8.62 -17.97 -2.57
C CYS A 128 7.89 -16.66 -2.91
N LEU A 129 8.40 -15.50 -2.45
CA LEU A 129 7.80 -14.20 -2.78
C LEU A 129 7.77 -13.92 -4.29
N ARG A 130 8.73 -14.46 -5.06
CA ARG A 130 8.77 -14.28 -6.52
C ARG A 130 7.74 -15.12 -7.28
N GLU A 131 7.14 -16.12 -6.64
CA GLU A 131 6.06 -16.91 -7.25
C GLU A 131 4.73 -16.15 -7.30
N CYS A 132 4.72 -14.84 -7.03
CA CYS A 132 3.56 -13.94 -7.08
C CYS A 132 2.39 -14.39 -6.19
N VAL A 133 2.67 -15.21 -5.17
CA VAL A 133 1.74 -15.41 -4.08
C VAL A 133 1.69 -14.09 -3.29
N SER A 134 0.50 -13.50 -3.15
CA SER A 134 0.31 -12.35 -2.26
C SER A 134 0.52 -12.84 -0.82
N ALA A 135 1.78 -12.97 -0.42
CA ALA A 135 2.22 -13.67 0.77
C ALA A 135 3.21 -12.81 1.54
N LYS A 136 3.20 -12.99 2.86
CA LYS A 136 4.23 -12.47 3.75
C LYS A 136 5.03 -13.67 4.24
N VAL A 137 6.33 -13.72 3.94
CA VAL A 137 7.19 -14.81 4.42
C VAL A 137 8.00 -14.35 5.62
N VAL A 138 8.00 -15.15 6.69
CA VAL A 138 8.78 -14.91 7.91
C VAL A 138 9.73 -16.07 8.11
N ILE A 139 11.02 -15.76 8.26
CA ILE A 139 12.01 -16.75 8.71
C ILE A 139 12.02 -16.72 10.24
N GLN A 140 11.59 -17.81 10.86
CA GLN A 140 11.62 -17.94 12.30
C GLN A 140 12.89 -18.70 12.71
N PHE A 141 13.74 -18.00 13.47
CA PHE A 141 14.89 -18.59 14.13
C PHE A 141 14.43 -19.34 15.38
N PHE A 142 15.05 -20.48 15.66
CA PHE A 142 14.88 -21.14 16.94
C PHE A 142 15.42 -20.22 18.05
N GLN A 143 14.58 -19.92 19.04
CA GLN A 143 15.07 -19.50 20.35
C GLN A 143 15.22 -20.78 21.18
N GLU A 144 16.44 -21.08 21.63
CA GLU A 144 16.66 -22.05 22.70
C GLU A 144 16.01 -21.59 24.00
#